data_AF-A0A0D2FB46-F1
#
_entry.id   AF-A0A0D2FB46-F1
#
_cell.length_a   1.000
_cell.length_b   1.000
_cell.length_c   1.000
_cell.angle_alpha   90.00
_cell.angle_beta   90.00
_cell.angle_gamma   90.00
#
_symmetry.space_group_name_H-M   'P 1'
#
loop_
_entity.id
_entity.type
_entity.pdbx_description
1 polymer ?
#
loop_
_entity_poly.entity_id
_entity_poly.type
_entity_poly.pdbx_seq_one_letter_code
_entity_poly.pdbx_strand_id
1 'polypeptide(L)'
;MPCPWSSRRCSSRAADNTVVSNALPSPSTTADVEDWKKIRRFNLRMMRKQIRCVVLLMALMEALRVGPLQIVYAGKHDYPAPAEDDYGIAYTVGYFVSWLYVCIFMVIWMPLFDWWVPKTLPGSDDPSKPSIATRIICLLKKLNMILLPISIGVSLVTYVYYLTHTFIYVDSRTRGSTRFPQNTRKNWFVRAFMLLGIAISTSLGHGALQTLDKLDLARVKNVEYLLIVLPVQINFGILLGTVMQFRMEKRLARRQALKLQAAKVEDGIVEEKAALLEV
;
A
#
# COMPACT_ATOMS: atom_id res chain seq x y z
N MET A 1 -10.52 -40.21 23.07
CA MET A 1 -10.20 -38.77 23.17
C MET A 1 -9.85 -38.22 21.79
N PRO A 2 -10.80 -37.66 21.02
CA PRO A 2 -10.49 -37.01 19.74
C PRO A 2 -10.14 -35.53 19.96
N CYS A 3 -9.04 -35.07 19.34
CA CYS A 3 -8.43 -33.75 19.57
C CYS A 3 -9.32 -32.58 19.09
N PRO A 4 -9.44 -31.46 19.86
CA PRO A 4 -10.50 -30.48 19.63
C PRO A 4 -10.22 -29.41 18.57
N TRP A 5 -9.14 -29.51 17.77
CA TRP A 5 -8.68 -28.37 16.95
C TRP A 5 -8.82 -28.57 15.43
N SER A 6 -9.38 -29.67 14.94
CA SER A 6 -9.43 -29.94 13.50
C SER A 6 -10.77 -29.63 12.79
N SER A 7 -11.87 -29.37 13.49
CA SER A 7 -13.20 -29.27 12.81
C SER A 7 -13.70 -27.86 12.49
N ARG A 8 -13.01 -26.78 12.87
CA ARG A 8 -13.59 -25.43 12.71
C ARG A 8 -13.39 -24.76 11.36
N ARG A 9 -12.82 -25.42 10.34
CA ARG A 9 -12.59 -24.75 9.03
C ARG A 9 -13.40 -25.27 7.84
N CYS A 10 -14.18 -26.34 7.97
CA CYS A 10 -15.07 -26.79 6.89
C CYS A 10 -16.36 -27.42 7.45
N SER A 11 -17.28 -26.62 7.99
CA SER A 11 -18.69 -27.04 8.09
C SER A 11 -19.62 -25.83 8.13
N SER A 12 -20.01 -25.39 6.94
CA SER A 12 -21.34 -24.84 6.69
C SER A 12 -21.72 -25.22 5.25
N ARG A 13 -21.77 -26.53 5.02
CA ARG A 13 -22.42 -27.17 3.88
C ARG A 13 -23.34 -28.25 4.44
N ALA A 14 -24.45 -27.81 5.01
CA ALA A 14 -25.68 -28.54 5.32
C ALA A 14 -26.70 -27.43 5.66
N ALA A 15 -27.86 -27.32 5.05
CA ALA A 15 -28.63 -28.32 4.33
C ALA A 15 -29.46 -27.65 3.22
N ASP A 16 -29.83 -28.51 2.29
CA ASP A 16 -30.84 -28.36 1.26
C ASP A 16 -32.03 -27.48 1.65
N ASN A 17 -32.37 -26.57 0.76
CA ASN A 17 -33.77 -26.35 0.39
C ASN A 17 -33.80 -26.25 -1.13
N THR A 18 -33.90 -27.43 -1.74
CA THR A 18 -34.38 -27.68 -3.08
C THR A 18 -35.81 -27.17 -3.20
N VAL A 19 -35.96 -25.87 -3.42
CA VAL A 19 -37.12 -25.30 -4.11
C VAL A 19 -36.55 -24.47 -5.24
N VAL A 20 -36.37 -25.12 -6.40
CA VAL A 20 -36.04 -24.46 -7.67
C VAL A 20 -37.28 -23.68 -8.08
N SER A 21 -37.45 -22.49 -7.50
CA SER A 21 -38.43 -21.52 -7.97
C SER A 21 -37.84 -20.88 -9.23
N ASN A 22 -38.46 -21.12 -10.38
CA ASN A 22 -38.15 -20.49 -11.67
C ASN A 22 -38.48 -18.98 -11.71
N ALA A 23 -38.45 -18.31 -10.55
CA ALA A 23 -38.52 -16.87 -10.51
C ALA A 23 -37.17 -16.31 -10.98
N LEU A 24 -37.18 -15.59 -12.11
CA LEU A 24 -36.10 -14.65 -12.42
C LEU A 24 -35.80 -13.85 -11.14
N PRO A 25 -34.52 -13.66 -10.77
CA PRO A 25 -34.19 -12.96 -9.55
C PRO A 25 -34.89 -11.61 -9.58
N SER A 26 -35.89 -11.45 -8.69
CA SER A 26 -36.44 -10.15 -8.40
C SER A 26 -35.25 -9.28 -8.00
N PRO A 27 -35.06 -8.10 -8.60
CA PRO A 27 -33.96 -7.23 -8.20
C PRO A 27 -34.18 -6.96 -6.72
N SER A 28 -33.33 -7.56 -5.88
CA SER A 28 -33.36 -7.31 -4.45
C SER A 28 -33.30 -5.80 -4.30
N THR A 29 -34.37 -5.21 -3.79
CA THR A 29 -34.55 -3.76 -3.65
C THR A 29 -33.51 -3.14 -2.72
N THR A 30 -32.66 -3.95 -2.08
CA THR A 30 -31.42 -3.52 -1.45
C THR A 30 -30.33 -3.38 -2.50
N ALA A 31 -30.11 -2.15 -2.98
CA ALA A 31 -28.95 -1.80 -3.80
C ALA A 31 -27.67 -2.41 -3.20
N ASP A 32 -26.85 -3.06 -4.01
CA ASP A 32 -25.60 -3.69 -3.57
C ASP A 32 -24.75 -2.68 -2.76
N VAL A 33 -24.75 -2.83 -1.44
CA VAL A 33 -23.98 -1.99 -0.53
C VAL A 33 -22.57 -2.55 -0.39
N GLU A 34 -21.59 -1.80 -0.88
CA GLU A 34 -20.18 -2.05 -0.64
C GLU A 34 -19.81 -1.72 0.81
N ASP A 35 -19.34 -2.74 1.54
CA ASP A 35 -18.81 -2.60 2.90
C ASP A 35 -17.61 -1.63 2.92
N TRP A 36 -17.67 -0.65 3.81
CA TRP A 36 -16.60 0.33 4.03
C TRP A 36 -15.25 -0.36 4.29
N LYS A 37 -15.26 -1.53 4.93
CA LYS A 37 -14.03 -2.30 5.19
C LYS A 37 -13.40 -2.82 3.91
N LYS A 38 -14.21 -3.21 2.91
CA LYS A 38 -13.69 -3.70 1.63
C LYS A 38 -13.10 -2.55 0.84
N ILE A 39 -13.83 -1.43 0.72
CA ILE A 39 -13.38 -0.22 0.03
C ILE A 39 -12.07 0.28 0.63
N ARG A 40 -12.01 0.39 1.96
CA ARG A 40 -10.81 0.91 2.62
C ARG A 40 -9.62 -0.03 2.51
N ARG A 41 -9.84 -1.36 2.63
CA ARG A 41 -8.79 -2.35 2.38
C ARG A 41 -8.27 -2.25 0.95
N PHE A 42 -9.14 -2.02 -0.02
CA PHE A 42 -8.76 -1.80 -1.40
C PHE A 42 -7.92 -0.52 -1.57
N ASN A 43 -8.41 0.63 -1.08
CA ASN A 43 -7.66 1.89 -1.13
C ASN A 43 -6.28 1.77 -0.47
N LEU A 44 -6.20 1.15 0.71
CA LEU A 44 -4.92 0.92 1.40
C LEU A 44 -3.96 0.04 0.61
N ARG A 45 -4.46 -1.00 -0.06
CA ARG A 45 -3.64 -1.84 -0.96
C ARG A 45 -3.15 -1.04 -2.16
N MET A 46 -4.01 -0.24 -2.78
CA MET A 46 -3.63 0.60 -3.92
C MET A 46 -2.64 1.68 -3.52
N MET A 47 -2.85 2.38 -2.42
CA MET A 47 -1.88 3.33 -1.85
C MET A 47 -0.51 2.67 -1.61
N ARG A 48 -0.46 1.47 -1.03
CA ARG A 48 0.81 0.74 -0.85
C ARG A 48 1.45 0.35 -2.18
N LYS A 49 0.65 -0.04 -3.18
CA LYS A 49 1.15 -0.33 -4.52
C LYS A 49 1.79 0.93 -5.13
N GLN A 50 1.14 2.08 -5.02
CA GLN A 50 1.69 3.34 -5.52
C GLN A 50 2.99 3.74 -4.82
N ILE A 51 3.07 3.62 -3.49
CA ILE A 51 4.33 3.87 -2.76
C ILE A 51 5.45 2.95 -3.26
N ARG A 52 5.18 1.65 -3.43
CA ARG A 52 6.18 0.71 -3.96
C ARG A 52 6.62 1.09 -5.37
N CYS A 53 5.69 1.50 -6.22
CA CYS A 53 6.01 2.01 -7.55
C CYS A 53 6.91 3.26 -7.46
N VAL A 54 6.58 4.23 -6.61
CA VAL A 54 7.41 5.43 -6.39
C VAL A 54 8.82 5.06 -5.93
N VAL A 55 8.94 4.15 -4.95
CA VAL A 55 10.25 3.68 -4.47
C VAL A 55 11.06 3.04 -5.60
N LEU A 56 10.44 2.17 -6.40
CA LEU A 56 11.12 1.52 -7.53
C LEU A 56 11.51 2.51 -8.63
N LEU A 57 10.67 3.49 -8.94
CA LEU A 57 10.94 4.51 -9.95
C LEU A 57 12.06 5.46 -9.52
N MET A 58 12.06 5.87 -8.25
CA MET A 58 13.15 6.66 -7.65
C MET A 58 14.46 5.87 -7.63
N ALA A 59 14.41 4.60 -7.24
CA ALA A 59 15.58 3.71 -7.26
C ALA A 59 16.14 3.51 -8.66
N LEU A 60 15.28 3.37 -9.66
CA LEU A 60 15.67 3.27 -11.06
C LEU A 60 16.30 4.57 -11.57
N MET A 61 15.80 5.72 -11.13
CA MET A 61 16.38 7.02 -11.45
C MET A 61 17.80 7.16 -10.88
N GLU A 62 18.02 6.78 -9.62
CA GLU A 62 19.35 6.76 -9.00
C GLU A 62 20.29 5.77 -9.69
N ALA A 63 19.80 4.55 -10.00
CA ALA A 63 20.58 3.54 -10.71
C ALA A 63 20.96 3.97 -12.14
N LEU A 64 20.13 4.75 -12.84
CA LEU A 64 20.45 5.31 -14.16
C LEU A 64 21.36 6.55 -14.10
N ARG A 65 21.30 7.30 -13.00
CA ARG A 65 22.15 8.47 -12.76
C ARG A 65 23.60 8.04 -12.52
N VAL A 66 23.80 7.14 -11.55
CA VAL A 66 25.13 6.61 -11.18
C VAL A 66 25.57 5.54 -12.17
N GLY A 67 24.67 4.68 -12.61
CA GLY A 67 24.96 3.52 -13.43
C GLY A 67 24.93 2.23 -12.61
N PRO A 68 24.30 1.15 -13.12
CA PRO A 68 24.05 -0.07 -12.34
C PRO A 68 25.32 -0.84 -11.96
N LEU A 69 26.39 -0.75 -12.76
CA LEU A 69 27.68 -1.34 -12.41
C LEU A 69 28.42 -0.48 -11.38
N GLN A 70 28.43 0.84 -11.58
CA GLN A 70 29.13 1.79 -10.71
C GLN A 70 28.54 1.77 -9.29
N ILE A 71 27.21 1.70 -9.15
CA ILE A 71 26.56 1.66 -7.83
C ILE A 71 26.90 0.38 -7.05
N VAL A 72 27.06 -0.76 -7.72
CA VAL A 72 27.36 -2.06 -7.07
C VAL A 72 28.82 -2.14 -6.66
N TYR A 73 29.71 -1.65 -7.53
CA TYR A 73 31.16 -1.69 -7.32
C TYR A 73 31.73 -0.39 -6.75
N ALA A 74 30.90 0.54 -6.25
CA ALA A 74 31.38 1.82 -5.74
C ALA A 74 32.51 1.63 -4.71
N GLY A 75 33.64 2.32 -4.92
CA GLY A 75 34.86 2.19 -4.11
C GLY A 75 35.64 0.87 -4.28
N LYS A 76 35.30 0.05 -5.28
CA LYS A 76 35.96 -1.23 -5.60
C LYS A 76 36.24 -1.31 -7.10
N HIS A 77 37.20 -2.15 -7.52
CA HIS A 77 37.49 -2.41 -8.94
C HIS A 77 37.65 -1.13 -9.79
N ASP A 78 38.41 -0.15 -9.28
CA ASP A 78 38.67 1.15 -9.92
C ASP A 78 37.45 2.06 -10.13
N TYR A 79 36.27 1.70 -9.60
CA TYR A 79 35.11 2.58 -9.57
C TYR A 79 35.24 3.62 -8.46
N PRO A 80 34.78 4.87 -8.70
CA PRO A 80 34.83 5.93 -7.71
C PRO A 80 34.03 5.56 -6.45
N ALA A 81 34.44 6.11 -5.32
CA ALA A 81 33.66 6.01 -4.09
C ALA A 81 32.30 6.73 -4.26
N PRO A 82 31.26 6.34 -3.50
CA PRO A 82 29.98 7.04 -3.50
C PRO A 82 30.17 8.54 -3.22
N ALA A 83 29.49 9.39 -3.98
CA ALA A 83 29.48 10.83 -3.74
C ALA A 83 28.73 11.17 -2.44
N GLU A 84 28.88 12.40 -1.94
CA GLU A 84 28.18 12.85 -0.73
C GLU A 84 26.65 12.80 -0.86
N ASP A 85 26.12 12.86 -2.09
CA ASP A 85 24.69 12.75 -2.38
C ASP A 85 24.21 11.28 -2.57
N ASP A 86 25.10 10.29 -2.51
CA ASP A 86 24.80 8.88 -2.80
C ASP A 86 24.34 8.13 -1.53
N TYR A 87 23.27 8.63 -0.91
CA TYR A 87 22.64 8.03 0.26
C TYR A 87 21.11 8.07 0.18
N GLY A 88 20.45 7.39 1.11
CA GLY A 88 18.99 7.39 1.23
C GLY A 88 18.34 6.09 0.73
N ILE A 89 17.02 6.09 0.77
CA ILE A 89 16.18 4.93 0.46
C ILE A 89 16.27 4.58 -1.02
N ALA A 90 16.19 5.57 -1.91
CA ALA A 90 16.21 5.32 -3.35
C ALA A 90 17.57 4.78 -3.79
N TYR A 91 18.66 5.35 -3.25
CA TYR A 91 20.01 4.85 -3.50
C TYR A 91 20.18 3.41 -3.01
N THR A 92 19.76 3.12 -1.78
CA THR A 92 19.86 1.77 -1.18
C THR A 92 19.06 0.74 -1.97
N VAL A 93 17.82 1.05 -2.36
CA VAL A 93 17.00 0.16 -3.19
C VAL A 93 17.59 0.04 -4.60
N GLY A 94 18.14 1.13 -5.15
CA GLY A 94 18.83 1.14 -6.44
C GLY A 94 20.06 0.23 -6.44
N TYR A 95 20.83 0.22 -5.34
CA TYR A 95 21.93 -0.72 -5.11
C TYR A 95 21.43 -2.17 -5.12
N PHE A 96 20.38 -2.50 -4.37
CA PHE A 96 19.83 -3.86 -4.34
C PHE A 96 19.32 -4.32 -5.72
N VAL A 97 18.61 -3.46 -6.44
CA VAL A 97 18.10 -3.77 -7.79
C VAL A 97 19.25 -3.95 -8.78
N SER A 98 20.26 -3.08 -8.71
CA SER A 98 21.43 -3.15 -9.58
C SER A 98 22.29 -4.37 -9.28
N TRP A 99 22.44 -4.73 -8.00
CA TRP A 99 23.11 -5.95 -7.57
C TRP A 99 22.41 -7.19 -8.11
N LEU A 100 21.07 -7.27 -7.98
CA LEU A 100 20.28 -8.34 -8.58
C LEU A 100 20.44 -8.39 -10.10
N TYR A 101 20.44 -7.22 -10.77
CA TYR A 101 20.68 -7.13 -12.21
C TYR A 101 22.06 -7.69 -12.59
N VAL A 102 23.12 -7.31 -11.88
CA VAL A 102 24.47 -7.85 -12.10
C VAL A 102 24.52 -9.35 -11.84
N CYS A 103 23.90 -9.86 -10.78
CA CYS A 103 23.83 -11.29 -10.51
C CYS A 103 23.11 -12.05 -11.64
N ILE A 104 21.95 -11.57 -12.09
CA ILE A 104 21.20 -12.20 -13.19
C ILE A 104 22.02 -12.15 -14.49
N PHE A 105 22.66 -11.01 -14.77
CA PHE A 105 23.52 -10.85 -15.94
C PHE A 105 24.72 -11.80 -15.91
N MET A 106 25.40 -11.93 -14.77
CA MET A 106 26.55 -12.83 -14.60
C MET A 106 26.15 -14.31 -14.65
N VAL A 107 25.00 -14.69 -14.09
CA VAL A 107 24.58 -16.10 -14.02
C VAL A 107 23.92 -16.57 -15.32
N ILE A 108 23.11 -15.72 -15.95
CA ILE A 108 22.31 -16.10 -17.12
C ILE A 108 22.96 -15.60 -18.40
N TRP A 109 23.25 -14.30 -18.47
CA TRP A 109 23.65 -13.67 -19.73
C TRP A 109 25.08 -14.04 -20.13
N MET A 110 26.04 -13.93 -19.20
CA MET A 110 27.43 -14.24 -19.52
C MET A 110 27.60 -15.67 -20.06
N PRO A 111 27.16 -16.74 -19.38
CA PRO A 111 27.36 -18.09 -19.88
C PRO A 111 26.68 -18.37 -21.22
N LEU A 112 25.51 -17.77 -21.47
CA LEU A 112 24.74 -18.00 -22.69
C LEU A 112 25.25 -17.21 -23.90
N PHE A 113 25.84 -16.04 -23.69
CA PHE A 113 26.17 -15.09 -24.77
C PHE A 113 27.65 -14.71 -24.85
N ASP A 114 28.53 -15.13 -23.94
CA ASP A 114 29.96 -14.80 -23.99
C ASP A 114 30.63 -15.28 -25.29
N TRP A 115 30.12 -16.36 -25.90
CA TRP A 115 30.57 -16.84 -27.21
C TRP A 115 30.06 -16.01 -28.40
N TRP A 116 28.94 -15.30 -28.24
CA TRP A 116 28.27 -14.54 -29.31
C TRP A 116 28.64 -13.06 -29.28
N VAL A 117 28.87 -12.48 -28.10
CA VAL A 117 29.33 -11.10 -27.96
C VAL A 117 30.77 -11.05 -28.47
N PRO A 118 31.05 -10.35 -29.59
CA PRO A 118 32.43 -10.12 -29.97
C PRO A 118 33.11 -9.47 -28.77
N LYS A 119 34.28 -9.99 -28.36
CA LYS A 119 35.17 -9.30 -27.43
C LYS A 119 35.41 -7.92 -28.05
N THR A 120 34.63 -6.94 -27.65
CA THR A 120 34.74 -5.58 -28.17
C THR A 120 35.96 -5.00 -27.47
N LEU A 121 37.10 -5.29 -28.10
CA LEU A 121 38.40 -4.73 -27.79
C LEU A 121 38.28 -3.20 -27.65
N PRO A 122 39.03 -2.59 -26.71
CA PRO A 122 39.15 -1.15 -26.65
C PRO A 122 40.04 -0.71 -27.81
N GLY A 123 39.48 -0.03 -28.80
CA GLY A 123 40.27 0.40 -29.94
C GLY A 123 39.47 1.29 -30.88
N SER A 124 39.66 2.60 -30.75
CA SER A 124 39.26 3.60 -31.73
C SER A 124 37.75 3.89 -31.83
N ASP A 125 37.12 4.28 -30.73
CA ASP A 125 35.94 5.16 -30.84
C ASP A 125 36.46 6.59 -31.02
N ASP A 126 36.60 7.02 -32.28
CA ASP A 126 36.68 8.45 -32.58
C ASP A 126 35.45 9.13 -31.96
N PRO A 127 35.60 10.07 -31.00
CA PRO A 127 34.46 10.74 -30.36
C PRO A 127 33.59 11.53 -31.35
N SER A 128 34.07 11.75 -32.57
CA SER A 128 33.37 12.45 -33.65
C SER A 128 32.28 11.62 -34.35
N LYS A 129 32.33 10.27 -34.29
CA LYS A 129 31.35 9.38 -34.94
C LYS A 129 30.77 8.38 -33.92
N PRO A 130 29.87 8.83 -33.01
CA PRO A 130 29.17 7.90 -32.15
C PRO A 130 28.43 6.87 -33.00
N SER A 131 28.73 5.59 -32.77
CA SER A 131 28.04 4.46 -33.38
C SER A 131 26.53 4.59 -33.22
N ILE A 132 25.74 4.04 -34.13
CA ILE A 132 24.26 4.11 -34.07
C ILE A 132 23.74 3.64 -32.70
N ALA A 133 24.38 2.62 -32.12
CA ALA A 133 24.07 2.11 -30.79
C ALA A 133 24.24 3.16 -29.68
N THR A 134 25.34 3.92 -29.66
CA THR A 134 25.56 4.97 -28.65
C THR A 134 24.54 6.11 -28.78
N ARG A 135 24.18 6.50 -30.02
CA ARG A 135 23.11 7.49 -30.25
C ARG A 135 21.76 7.01 -29.72
N ILE A 136 21.41 5.76 -29.98
CA ILE A 136 20.18 5.12 -29.48
C ILE A 136 20.19 5.09 -27.95
N ILE A 137 21.29 4.64 -27.33
CA ILE A 137 21.44 4.59 -25.86
C ILE A 137 21.30 5.99 -25.25
N CYS A 138 21.92 7.02 -25.83
CA CYS A 138 21.78 8.40 -25.38
C CYS A 138 20.34 8.90 -25.48
N LEU A 139 19.63 8.56 -26.57
CA LEU A 139 18.23 8.94 -26.75
C LEU A 139 17.32 8.23 -25.75
N LEU A 140 17.49 6.92 -25.55
CA LEU A 140 16.74 6.17 -24.52
C LEU A 140 17.03 6.72 -23.12
N LYS A 141 18.29 7.07 -22.81
CA LYS A 141 18.64 7.69 -21.53
C LYS A 141 17.91 9.01 -21.33
N LYS A 142 17.92 9.89 -22.34
CA LYS A 142 17.18 11.17 -22.29
C LYS A 142 15.68 10.97 -22.12
N LEU A 143 15.09 10.04 -22.86
CA LEU A 143 13.66 9.74 -22.78
C LEU A 143 13.29 9.18 -21.40
N ASN A 144 14.08 8.25 -20.86
CA ASN A 144 13.88 7.69 -19.53
C ASN A 144 14.00 8.76 -18.44
N MET A 145 14.93 9.71 -18.56
CA MET A 145 15.07 10.82 -17.62
C MET A 145 13.87 11.77 -17.60
N ILE A 146 13.06 11.82 -18.67
CA ILE A 146 11.80 12.59 -18.71
C ILE A 146 10.62 11.73 -18.24
N LEU A 147 10.56 10.47 -18.70
CA LEU A 147 9.44 9.57 -18.42
C LEU A 147 9.38 9.19 -16.93
N LEU A 148 10.52 9.01 -16.26
CA LEU A 148 10.58 8.61 -14.86
C LEU A 148 9.95 9.65 -13.93
N PRO A 149 10.33 10.95 -13.94
CA PRO A 149 9.64 11.98 -13.16
C PRO A 149 8.14 12.06 -13.42
N ILE A 150 7.70 11.94 -14.68
CA ILE A 150 6.28 11.97 -15.04
C ILE A 150 5.55 10.77 -14.40
N SER A 151 6.13 9.57 -14.49
CA SER A 151 5.53 8.36 -13.92
C SER A 151 5.45 8.40 -12.39
N ILE A 152 6.42 9.04 -11.72
CA ILE A 152 6.39 9.31 -10.29
C ILE A 152 5.25 10.29 -9.97
N GLY A 153 5.12 11.37 -10.76
CA GLY A 153 4.03 12.33 -10.62
C GLY A 153 2.65 11.68 -10.72
N VAL A 154 2.41 10.84 -11.73
CA VAL A 154 1.15 10.10 -11.88
C VAL A 154 0.91 9.15 -10.69
N SER A 155 1.95 8.48 -10.20
CA SER A 155 1.86 7.59 -9.03
C SER A 155 1.49 8.36 -7.75
N LEU A 156 2.00 9.57 -7.58
CA LEU A 156 1.66 10.45 -6.45
C LEU A 156 0.23 10.99 -6.56
N VAL A 157 -0.20 11.43 -7.74
CA VAL A 157 -1.57 11.90 -7.98
C VAL A 157 -2.57 10.78 -7.69
N THR A 158 -2.31 9.56 -8.18
CA THR A 158 -3.17 8.41 -7.90
C THR A 158 -3.14 8.02 -6.42
N TYR A 159 -2.00 8.15 -5.72
CA TYR A 159 -1.93 7.98 -4.27
C TYR A 159 -2.84 8.99 -3.54
N VAL A 160 -2.74 10.28 -3.87
CA VAL A 160 -3.58 11.35 -3.29
C VAL A 160 -5.06 11.09 -3.58
N TYR A 161 -5.41 10.61 -4.77
CA TYR A 161 -6.77 10.20 -5.09
C TYR A 161 -7.29 9.12 -4.13
N TYR A 162 -6.54 8.04 -3.91
CA TYR A 162 -6.95 6.98 -2.97
C TYR A 162 -6.97 7.44 -1.51
N LEU A 163 -6.07 8.36 -1.14
CA LEU A 163 -6.05 8.99 0.17
C LEU A 163 -7.35 9.78 0.41
N THR A 164 -7.68 10.69 -0.50
CA THR A 164 -8.91 11.49 -0.46
C THR A 164 -10.15 10.61 -0.49
N HIS A 165 -10.17 9.58 -1.34
CA HIS A 165 -11.24 8.58 -1.37
C HIS A 165 -11.45 7.89 -0.01
N THR A 166 -10.38 7.65 0.74
CA THR A 166 -10.46 7.04 2.08
C THR A 166 -11.04 7.97 3.15
N PHE A 167 -10.82 9.28 3.03
CA PHE A 167 -11.36 10.30 3.94
C PHE A 167 -12.79 10.73 3.63
N ILE A 168 -13.15 10.75 2.34
CA ILE A 168 -14.51 11.04 1.90
C ILE A 168 -15.41 9.86 2.26
N TYR A 169 -15.08 8.65 1.78
CA TYR A 169 -15.93 7.46 1.91
C TYR A 169 -15.64 6.67 3.19
N VAL A 170 -16.21 7.17 4.26
CA VAL A 170 -16.05 6.62 5.61
C VAL A 170 -17.03 5.47 5.90
N ASP A 171 -18.25 5.58 5.38
CA ASP A 171 -19.36 4.63 5.55
C ASP A 171 -19.53 3.72 4.32
N SER A 172 -20.36 2.69 4.47
CA SER A 172 -20.75 1.79 3.38
C SER A 172 -21.60 2.49 2.35
N ARG A 173 -21.43 2.18 1.06
CA ARG A 173 -22.07 2.89 -0.06
C ARG A 173 -22.68 1.93 -1.06
N THR A 174 -23.64 2.40 -1.84
CA THR A 174 -24.10 1.68 -3.02
C THR A 174 -22.98 1.64 -4.08
N ARG A 175 -22.83 0.48 -4.73
CA ARG A 175 -21.83 0.28 -5.79
C ARG A 175 -21.97 1.34 -6.88
N GLY A 176 -20.85 1.93 -7.31
CA GLY A 176 -20.84 2.98 -8.34
C GLY A 176 -21.32 4.38 -7.94
N SER A 177 -21.82 4.60 -6.72
CA SER A 177 -22.29 5.93 -6.30
C SER A 177 -21.16 6.97 -6.18
N THR A 178 -21.32 8.11 -6.84
CA THR A 178 -20.45 9.29 -6.72
C THR A 178 -20.96 10.31 -5.69
N ARG A 179 -22.09 10.05 -5.05
CA ARG A 179 -22.71 10.99 -4.11
C ARG A 179 -21.85 11.15 -2.86
N PHE A 180 -21.65 12.40 -2.43
CA PHE A 180 -20.98 12.69 -1.17
C PHE A 180 -21.77 12.11 0.01
N PRO A 181 -21.10 11.47 0.98
CA PRO A 181 -21.77 10.92 2.15
C PRO A 181 -22.33 12.04 3.03
N GLN A 182 -23.44 11.76 3.70
CA GLN A 182 -23.99 12.69 4.68
C GLN A 182 -22.99 12.89 5.84
N ASN A 183 -22.77 14.15 6.21
CA ASN A 183 -21.91 14.52 7.33
C ASN A 183 -22.64 14.27 8.67
N THR A 184 -22.63 13.02 9.11
CA THR A 184 -23.13 12.64 10.44
C THR A 184 -22.05 12.84 11.51
N ARG A 185 -22.45 12.98 12.78
CA ARG A 185 -21.51 13.00 13.92
C ARG A 185 -20.60 11.77 13.92
N LYS A 186 -21.15 10.59 13.58
CA LYS A 186 -20.40 9.33 13.46
C LYS A 186 -19.27 9.44 12.42
N ASN A 187 -19.55 10.02 11.26
CA ASN A 187 -18.55 10.17 10.19
C ASN A 187 -17.42 11.13 10.58
N TRP A 188 -17.75 12.21 11.29
CA TRP A 188 -16.74 13.11 11.86
C TRP A 188 -15.84 12.41 12.87
N PHE A 189 -16.39 11.62 13.79
CA PHE A 189 -15.58 10.85 14.74
C PHE A 189 -14.62 9.88 14.05
N VAL A 190 -15.07 9.21 13.00
CA VAL A 190 -14.20 8.29 12.26
C VAL A 190 -13.08 9.03 11.53
N ARG A 191 -13.37 10.18 10.90
CA ARG A 191 -12.34 11.04 10.29
C ARG A 191 -11.34 11.51 11.35
N ALA A 192 -11.80 11.90 12.53
CA ALA A 192 -10.94 12.29 13.64
C ALA A 192 -10.02 11.14 14.08
N PHE A 193 -10.50 9.90 14.17
CA PHE A 193 -9.65 8.74 14.47
C PHE A 193 -8.60 8.46 13.39
N MET A 194 -8.93 8.66 12.12
CA MET A 194 -7.94 8.56 11.03
C MET A 194 -6.87 9.63 11.14
N LEU A 195 -7.28 10.89 11.36
CA LEU A 195 -6.36 12.02 11.51
C LEU A 195 -5.46 11.82 12.74
N LEU A 196 -6.02 11.37 13.86
CA LEU A 196 -5.25 11.03 15.05
C LEU A 196 -4.25 9.91 14.77
N GLY A 197 -4.67 8.87 14.03
CA GLY A 197 -3.79 7.79 13.63
C GLY A 197 -2.61 8.27 12.77
N ILE A 198 -2.86 9.19 11.83
CA ILE A 198 -1.84 9.83 11.00
C ILE A 198 -0.92 10.73 11.85
N ALA A 199 -1.48 11.53 12.77
CA ALA A 199 -0.69 12.39 13.64
C ALA A 199 0.27 11.56 14.51
N ILE A 200 -0.19 10.44 15.06
CA ILE A 200 0.65 9.53 15.84
C ILE A 200 1.73 8.89 14.96
N SER A 201 1.38 8.39 13.76
CA SER A 201 2.36 7.71 12.90
C SER A 201 3.41 8.66 12.33
N THR A 202 3.03 9.89 12.00
CA THR A 202 3.94 10.92 11.49
C THR A 202 4.84 11.48 12.58
N SER A 203 4.31 11.80 13.76
CA SER A 203 5.12 12.28 14.90
C SER A 203 6.12 11.23 15.38
N LEU A 204 5.67 9.99 15.61
CA LEU A 204 6.57 8.90 16.02
C LEU A 204 7.57 8.54 14.92
N GLY A 205 7.13 8.50 13.65
CA GLY A 205 8.01 8.19 12.53
C GLY A 205 9.08 9.27 12.31
N HIS A 206 8.72 10.55 12.47
CA HIS A 206 9.66 11.66 12.38
C HIS A 206 10.65 11.64 13.56
N GLY A 207 10.17 11.47 14.80
CA GLY A 207 11.02 11.37 15.98
C GLY A 207 11.99 10.18 15.93
N ALA A 208 11.55 9.04 15.39
CA ALA A 208 12.41 7.88 15.17
C ALA A 208 13.53 8.18 14.16
N LEU A 209 13.21 8.82 13.04
CA LEU A 209 14.21 9.20 12.03
C LEU A 209 15.20 10.25 12.53
N GLN A 210 14.74 11.25 13.30
CA GLN A 210 15.64 12.19 13.96
C GLN A 210 16.59 11.51 14.95
N THR A 211 16.11 10.49 15.67
CA THR A 211 16.95 9.74 16.60
C THR A 211 17.99 8.90 15.85
N LEU A 212 17.61 8.26 14.74
CA LEU A 212 18.51 7.50 13.89
C LEU A 212 19.56 8.38 13.21
N ASP A 213 19.18 9.58 12.80
CA ASP A 213 20.08 10.59 12.22
C ASP A 213 21.12 11.06 13.24
N LYS A 214 20.69 11.32 14.49
CA LYS A 214 21.61 11.65 15.61
C LYS A 214 22.59 10.53 15.97
N LEU A 215 22.21 9.27 15.72
CA LEU A 215 23.06 8.10 15.93
C LEU A 215 23.92 7.78 14.70
N ASP A 216 23.83 8.58 13.64
CA ASP A 216 24.47 8.37 12.34
C ASP A 216 24.19 7.00 11.70
N LEU A 217 23.05 6.40 12.04
CA LEU A 217 22.67 5.06 11.58
C LEU A 217 21.89 5.10 10.27
N ALA A 218 21.08 6.15 10.06
CA ALA A 218 20.28 6.29 8.86
C ALA A 218 20.03 7.76 8.53
N ARG A 219 20.43 8.17 7.33
CA ARG A 219 20.13 9.49 6.76
C ARG A 219 19.19 9.34 5.57
N VAL A 220 18.15 10.16 5.51
CA VAL A 220 17.14 10.14 4.45
C VAL A 220 17.09 11.52 3.82
N LYS A 221 17.18 11.61 2.49
CA LYS A 221 17.05 12.89 1.78
C LYS A 221 15.69 13.50 2.03
N ASN A 222 15.61 14.83 2.14
CA ASN A 222 14.34 15.54 2.35
C ASN A 222 13.28 15.20 1.29
N VAL A 223 13.70 15.06 0.03
CA VAL A 223 12.81 14.68 -1.08
C VAL A 223 12.28 13.25 -0.89
N GLU A 224 13.12 12.30 -0.52
CA GLU A 224 12.71 10.93 -0.25
C GLU A 224 11.80 10.82 0.98
N TYR A 225 12.05 11.63 2.01
CA TYR A 225 11.18 11.72 3.16
C TYR A 225 9.75 12.12 2.73
N LEU A 226 9.64 13.18 1.92
CA LEU A 226 8.35 13.68 1.44
C LEU A 226 7.64 12.69 0.51
N LEU A 227 8.37 12.04 -0.39
CA LEU A 227 7.79 11.19 -1.44
C LEU A 227 7.59 9.73 -1.04
N ILE A 228 8.34 9.23 -0.06
CA ILE A 228 8.31 7.82 0.35
C ILE A 228 7.87 7.70 1.80
N VAL A 229 8.63 8.29 2.73
CA VAL A 229 8.43 8.07 4.17
C VAL A 229 7.08 8.61 4.62
N LEU A 230 6.74 9.85 4.25
CA LEU A 230 5.49 10.49 4.64
C LEU A 230 4.26 9.71 4.12
N PRO A 231 4.17 9.32 2.84
CA PRO A 231 3.11 8.44 2.35
C PRO A 231 3.02 7.09 3.09
N VAL A 232 4.15 6.50 3.49
CA VAL A 232 4.17 5.26 4.29
C VAL A 232 3.58 5.51 5.68
N GLN A 233 4.01 6.58 6.36
CA GLN A 233 3.49 6.98 7.67
C GLN A 233 1.99 7.27 7.60
N ILE A 234 1.52 7.96 6.57
CA ILE A 234 0.09 8.21 6.33
C ILE A 234 -0.66 6.88 6.14
N ASN A 235 -0.15 5.95 5.32
CA ASN A 235 -0.79 4.64 5.12
C ASN A 235 -0.92 3.86 6.43
N PHE A 236 0.14 3.86 7.24
CA PHE A 236 0.16 3.22 8.55
C PHE A 236 -0.79 3.91 9.53
N GLY A 237 -0.85 5.24 9.52
CA GLY A 237 -1.76 6.03 10.36
C GLY A 237 -3.22 5.79 10.02
N ILE A 238 -3.55 5.71 8.73
CA ILE A 238 -4.89 5.32 8.28
C ILE A 238 -5.21 3.92 8.79
N LEU A 239 -4.29 2.95 8.62
CA LEU A 239 -4.47 1.58 9.12
C LEU A 239 -4.78 1.59 10.63
N LEU A 240 -4.02 2.32 11.43
CA LEU A 240 -4.26 2.47 12.87
C LEU A 240 -5.67 3.04 13.14
N GLY A 241 -6.04 4.11 12.44
CA GLY A 241 -7.39 4.70 12.51
C GLY A 241 -8.50 3.71 12.13
N THR A 242 -8.28 2.85 11.13
CA THR A 242 -9.24 1.80 10.75
C THR A 242 -9.45 0.77 11.85
N VAL A 243 -8.37 0.40 12.55
CA VAL A 243 -8.42 -0.55 13.65
C VAL A 243 -9.16 0.06 14.85
N MET A 244 -8.91 1.35 15.13
CA MET A 244 -9.64 2.09 16.17
C MET A 244 -11.14 2.18 15.85
N GLN A 245 -11.52 2.53 14.62
CA GLN A 245 -12.93 2.53 14.20
C GLN A 245 -13.56 1.15 14.37
N PHE A 246 -12.90 0.09 13.90
CA PHE A 246 -13.44 -1.27 14.01
C PHE A 246 -13.67 -1.68 15.48
N ARG A 247 -12.73 -1.34 16.37
CA ARG A 247 -12.88 -1.59 17.81
C ARG A 247 -14.03 -0.79 18.41
N MET A 248 -14.23 0.47 18.00
CA MET A 248 -15.35 1.30 18.45
C MET A 248 -16.70 0.71 17.99
N GLU A 249 -16.85 0.40 16.70
CA GLU A 249 -18.08 -0.19 16.15
C GLU A 249 -18.42 -1.52 16.83
N LYS A 250 -17.41 -2.37 17.06
CA LYS A 250 -17.61 -3.64 17.78
C LYS A 250 -18.07 -3.43 19.23
N ARG A 251 -17.56 -2.40 19.92
CA ARG A 251 -18.01 -2.04 21.27
C ARG A 251 -19.44 -1.49 21.28
N LEU A 252 -19.79 -0.64 20.32
CA LEU A 252 -21.14 -0.10 20.18
C LEU A 252 -22.16 -1.18 19.86
N ALA A 253 -21.85 -2.08 18.91
CA ALA A 253 -22.73 -3.21 18.58
C ALA A 253 -22.97 -4.14 19.77
N ARG A 254 -21.94 -4.41 20.59
CA ARG A 254 -22.10 -5.18 21.84
C ARG A 254 -23.00 -4.48 22.85
N ARG A 255 -22.81 -3.17 23.05
CA ARG A 255 -23.67 -2.38 23.95
C ARG A 255 -25.12 -2.34 23.49
N GLN A 256 -25.35 -2.25 22.17
CA GLN A 256 -26.70 -2.28 21.60
C GLN A 256 -27.34 -3.66 21.73
N ALA A 257 -26.60 -4.73 21.48
CA ALA A 257 -27.10 -6.10 21.68
C ALA A 257 -27.49 -6.36 23.14
N LEU A 258 -26.68 -5.90 24.11
CA LEU A 258 -27.00 -6.00 25.54
C LEU A 258 -28.25 -5.17 25.91
N LYS A 259 -28.41 -3.96 25.36
CA LYS A 259 -29.62 -3.15 25.58
C LYS A 259 -30.88 -3.81 25.01
N LEU A 260 -30.79 -4.41 23.83
CA LEU A 260 -31.90 -5.15 23.23
C LEU A 260 -32.23 -6.42 24.02
N GLN A 261 -31.24 -7.08 24.61
CA GLN A 261 -31.46 -8.20 25.52
C GLN A 261 -32.11 -7.75 26.83
N ALA A 262 -31.64 -6.65 27.42
CA ALA A 262 -32.24 -6.07 28.62
C ALA A 262 -33.70 -5.67 28.37
N ALA A 263 -33.99 -4.99 27.25
CA ALA A 263 -35.36 -4.63 26.86
C ALA A 263 -36.24 -5.87 26.68
N LYS A 264 -35.75 -6.94 26.03
CA LYS A 264 -36.51 -8.20 25.90
C LYS A 264 -36.78 -8.88 27.23
N VAL A 265 -35.86 -8.79 28.18
CA VAL A 265 -36.05 -9.33 29.54
C VAL A 265 -37.08 -8.48 30.29
N GLU A 266 -37.02 -7.16 30.19
CA GLU A 266 -38.03 -6.26 30.76
C GLU A 266 -39.42 -6.55 30.16
N ASP A 267 -39.53 -6.67 28.83
CA ASP A 267 -40.79 -7.00 28.14
C ASP A 267 -41.32 -8.37 28.59
N GLY A 268 -40.45 -9.39 28.70
CA GLY A 268 -40.85 -10.71 29.18
C GLY A 268 -41.29 -10.75 30.65
N ILE A 269 -40.65 -9.96 31.53
CA ILE A 269 -41.06 -9.81 32.94
C ILE A 269 -42.41 -9.08 33.03
N VAL A 270 -42.67 -8.10 32.15
CA VAL A 270 -43.95 -7.40 32.09
C VAL A 270 -45.07 -8.34 31.61
N GLU A 271 -44.82 -9.17 30.60
CA GLU A 271 -45.77 -10.22 30.16
C GLU A 271 -46.04 -11.26 31.26
N GLU A 272 -45.00 -11.74 31.97
CA GLU A 272 -45.18 -12.71 33.06
C GLU A 272 -45.97 -12.13 34.23
N LYS A 273 -45.70 -10.86 34.61
CA LYS A 273 -46.48 -10.15 35.64
C LYS A 273 -47.93 -9.91 35.21
N ALA A 274 -48.17 -9.64 33.93
CA ALA A 274 -49.52 -9.50 33.40
C ALA A 274 -50.28 -10.84 33.50
N ALA A 275 -49.65 -11.95 33.13
CA ALA A 275 -50.25 -13.29 33.22
C ALA A 275 -50.56 -13.72 34.66
N LEU A 276 -49.74 -13.35 35.64
CA LEU A 276 -50.00 -13.65 37.06
C LEU A 276 -51.15 -12.83 37.67
N LEU A 277 -51.51 -11.69 37.09
CA LEU A 277 -52.63 -10.85 37.55
C LEU A 277 -53.98 -11.29 36.98
N GLU A 278 -54.00 -12.16 35.97
CA GLU A 278 -55.22 -12.69 35.35
C GLU A 278 -55.79 -13.95 36.06
N VAL A 279 -55.11 -14.49 37.07
CA VAL A 279 -55.54 -15.65 37.90
C VAL A 279 -56.13 -15.18 39.22
#